data_AF-A0A227J4E2-F1
#
_entry.id   AF-A0A227J4E2-F1
#
_cell.length_a   1.000
_cell.length_b   1.000
_cell.length_c   1.000
_cell.angle_alpha   90.00
_cell.angle_beta   90.00
_cell.angle_gamma   90.00
#
_symmetry.space_group_name_H-M   'P 1'
#
loop_
_entity.id
_entity.type
_entity.pdbx_description
1 polymer ?
#
loop_
_entity_poly.entity_id
_entity_poly.type
_entity_poly.pdbx_seq_one_letter_code
_entity_poly.pdbx_strand_id
1 'polypeptide(L)'
;LDYTSKLLLEINLGATAIGTGLNTPTGYQALAVKHLAEVTGLDVVPAEDLIEATSDCGAYVMTHGALKRLAVKLSKICNDLRLLSSGPRAGLNELNLPEMQAGSSIMPAKVNPV
;
A
#
# COMPACT_ATOMS: atom_id res chain seq x y z
N LEU A 1 -0.14 1.33 8.43
CA LEU A 1 -0.87 1.21 7.15
C LEU A 1 -2.35 1.00 7.43
N ASP A 2 -2.67 0.12 8.39
CA ASP A 2 -4.04 -0.18 8.84
C ASP A 2 -4.88 1.06 9.16
N TYR A 3 -4.29 2.06 9.82
CA TYR A 3 -4.99 3.30 10.12
C TYR A 3 -5.42 4.05 8.84
N THR A 4 -4.51 4.24 7.88
CA THR A 4 -4.81 4.98 6.66
C THR A 4 -5.64 4.17 5.68
N SER A 5 -5.51 2.85 5.65
CA SER A 5 -6.33 2.00 4.78
C SER A 5 -7.80 2.00 5.16
N LYS A 6 -8.15 2.25 6.43
CA LYS A 6 -9.55 2.42 6.85
C LYS A 6 -10.22 3.62 6.19
N LEU A 7 -9.47 4.66 5.80
CA LEU A 7 -10.01 5.81 5.08
C LEU A 7 -10.57 5.44 3.70
N LEU A 8 -10.12 4.31 3.12
CA LEU A 8 -10.61 3.81 1.84
C LEU A 8 -11.95 3.06 1.96
N LEU A 9 -12.45 2.84 3.18
CA LEU A 9 -13.70 2.13 3.42
C LEU A 9 -14.92 3.06 3.34
N GLU A 10 -14.70 4.37 3.39
CA GLU A 10 -15.74 5.35 3.10
C GLU A 10 -15.95 5.44 1.58
N ILE A 11 -17.19 5.25 1.13
CA ILE A 11 -17.50 5.15 -0.30
C ILE A 11 -18.70 6.01 -0.69
N ASN A 12 -18.66 6.54 -1.92
CA ASN A 12 -19.69 7.42 -2.46
C ASN A 12 -20.74 6.69 -3.31
N LEU A 13 -20.97 5.38 -3.09
CA LEU A 13 -22.02 4.66 -3.84
C LEU A 13 -23.38 5.34 -3.64
N GLY A 14 -24.08 5.60 -4.75
CA GLY A 14 -25.32 6.37 -4.76
C GLY A 14 -25.15 7.86 -5.08
N ALA A 15 -23.92 8.39 -5.14
CA ALA A 15 -23.60 9.76 -5.56
C ALA A 15 -24.07 10.10 -6.99
N THR A 16 -24.10 9.09 -7.86
CA THR A 16 -24.28 9.21 -9.32
C THR A 16 -23.25 10.10 -9.99
N ALA A 17 -23.66 11.06 -10.82
CA ALA A 17 -22.73 11.77 -11.70
C ALA A 17 -21.82 12.75 -10.95
N ILE A 18 -22.36 13.45 -9.96
CA ILE A 18 -21.70 14.59 -9.28
C ILE A 18 -21.98 14.66 -7.77
N GLY A 19 -22.46 13.56 -7.17
CA GLY A 19 -22.75 13.51 -5.73
C GLY A 19 -24.18 13.86 -5.32
N THR A 20 -25.01 14.36 -6.24
CA THR A 20 -26.40 14.76 -5.91
C THR A 20 -27.34 13.59 -5.69
N GLY A 21 -26.94 12.38 -6.08
CA GLY A 21 -27.83 11.21 -6.05
C GLY A 21 -28.96 11.27 -7.07
N LEU A 22 -28.89 12.17 -8.06
CA LEU A 22 -29.90 12.28 -9.10
C LEU A 22 -30.07 10.95 -9.84
N ASN A 23 -31.32 10.55 -10.07
CA ASN A 23 -31.73 9.28 -10.68
C ASN A 23 -31.45 8.02 -9.83
N THR A 24 -31.12 8.19 -8.55
CA THR A 24 -31.01 7.07 -7.60
C THR A 24 -32.33 6.88 -6.86
N PRO A 25 -32.89 5.65 -6.79
CA PRO A 25 -34.08 5.40 -6.01
C PRO A 25 -33.80 5.51 -4.50
N THR A 26 -34.80 5.96 -3.74
CA THR A 26 -34.71 6.05 -2.28
C THR A 26 -34.30 4.72 -1.67
N GLY A 27 -33.30 4.74 -0.79
CA GLY A 27 -32.78 3.55 -0.11
C GLY A 27 -31.71 2.77 -0.87
N TYR A 28 -31.39 3.12 -2.12
CA TYR A 28 -30.35 2.45 -2.90
C TYR A 28 -28.99 2.44 -2.20
N GLN A 29 -28.52 3.59 -1.71
CA GLN A 29 -27.19 3.69 -1.07
C GLN A 29 -27.06 2.72 0.10
N ALA A 30 -28.04 2.70 1.00
CA ALA A 30 -28.02 1.81 2.17
C ALA A 30 -27.96 0.33 1.75
N LEU A 31 -28.74 -0.07 0.75
CA LEU A 31 -28.73 -1.45 0.25
C LEU A 31 -27.43 -1.79 -0.48
N ALA A 32 -26.94 -0.88 -1.34
CA ALA A 32 -25.74 -1.09 -2.13
C ALA A 32 -24.48 -1.20 -1.24
N VAL A 33 -24.34 -0.30 -0.26
CA VAL A 33 -23.23 -0.33 0.71
C VAL A 33 -23.30 -1.59 1.56
N LYS A 34 -24.49 -1.96 2.05
CA LYS A 34 -24.69 -3.20 2.81
C LYS A 34 -24.27 -4.43 2.00
N HIS A 35 -24.74 -4.56 0.76
CA HIS A 35 -24.39 -5.70 -0.09
C HIS A 35 -22.91 -5.70 -0.46
N LEU A 36 -22.29 -4.53 -0.66
CA LEU A 36 -20.86 -4.44 -0.88
C LEU A 36 -20.06 -4.91 0.34
N ALA A 37 -20.47 -4.52 1.55
CA ALA A 37 -19.86 -4.99 2.80
C ALA A 37 -19.98 -6.52 2.93
N GLU A 38 -21.16 -7.08 2.64
CA GLU A 38 -21.40 -8.53 2.66
C GLU A 38 -20.52 -9.30 1.67
N VAL A 39 -20.40 -8.83 0.43
CA VAL A 39 -19.64 -9.51 -0.63
C VAL A 39 -18.13 -9.40 -0.40
N THR A 40 -17.65 -8.25 0.09
CA THR A 40 -16.22 -8.02 0.30
C THR A 40 -15.72 -8.51 1.66
N GLY A 41 -16.61 -8.64 2.64
CA GLY A 41 -16.25 -8.86 4.04
C GLY A 41 -15.56 -7.67 4.70
N LEU A 42 -15.64 -6.48 4.09
CA LEU A 42 -15.05 -5.24 4.59
C LEU A 42 -16.12 -4.35 5.23
N ASP A 43 -15.73 -3.60 6.25
CA ASP A 43 -16.60 -2.65 6.96
C ASP A 43 -16.71 -1.33 6.19
N VAL A 44 -17.26 -1.38 4.97
CA VAL A 44 -17.49 -0.21 4.12
C VAL A 44 -18.67 0.61 4.61
N VAL A 45 -18.52 1.94 4.59
CA VAL A 45 -19.50 2.89 5.09
C VAL A 45 -19.84 3.93 4.01
N PRO A 46 -21.08 4.44 3.95
CA PRO A 46 -21.41 5.52 3.04
C PRO A 46 -20.69 6.81 3.45
N ALA A 47 -20.24 7.59 2.48
CA ALA A 47 -19.74 8.95 2.72
C ALA A 47 -20.85 9.85 3.28
N GLU A 48 -20.47 10.74 4.20
CA GLU A 48 -21.41 11.69 4.83
C GLU A 48 -21.91 12.76 3.85
N ASP A 49 -21.02 13.23 2.96
CA ASP A 49 -21.33 14.17 1.88
C ASP A 49 -20.90 13.58 0.54
N LEU A 50 -21.88 13.24 -0.30
CA LEU A 50 -21.64 12.62 -1.60
C LEU A 50 -21.09 13.61 -2.65
N ILE A 51 -21.33 14.91 -2.51
CA ILE A 51 -20.78 15.93 -3.41
C ILE A 51 -19.28 16.09 -3.16
N GLU A 52 -18.89 16.18 -1.89
CA GLU A 52 -17.48 16.21 -1.47
C GLU A 52 -16.77 14.93 -1.90
N ALA A 53 -17.30 13.76 -1.51
CA ALA A 53 -16.67 12.47 -1.74
C ALA A 53 -16.53 12.10 -3.23
N THR A 54 -17.32 12.72 -4.12
CA THR A 54 -17.19 12.50 -5.57
C THR A 54 -15.94 13.14 -6.17
N SER A 55 -15.41 14.20 -5.52
CA SER A 55 -14.20 14.88 -5.97
C SER A 55 -12.99 14.61 -5.07
N ASP A 56 -13.20 14.01 -3.89
CA ASP A 56 -12.13 13.78 -2.93
C ASP A 56 -11.15 12.68 -3.38
N CYS A 57 -9.87 12.97 -3.17
CA CYS A 57 -8.76 12.05 -3.36
C CYS A 57 -7.88 11.93 -2.10
N GLY A 58 -8.30 12.52 -0.98
CA GLY A 58 -7.54 12.64 0.25
C GLY A 58 -7.16 11.29 0.84
N ALA A 59 -8.08 10.33 0.86
CA ALA A 59 -7.83 8.97 1.35
C ALA A 59 -6.68 8.27 0.59
N TYR A 60 -6.62 8.43 -0.74
CA TYR A 60 -5.53 7.88 -1.56
C TYR A 60 -4.19 8.54 -1.24
N VAL A 61 -4.17 9.88 -1.13
CA VAL A 61 -2.96 10.64 -0.81
C VAL A 61 -2.42 10.25 0.56
N MET A 62 -3.28 10.15 1.57
CA MET A 62 -2.91 9.75 2.93
C MET A 62 -2.37 8.32 2.97
N THR A 63 -3.04 7.38 2.31
CA THR A 63 -2.59 5.99 2.22
C THR A 63 -1.25 5.87 1.51
N HIS A 64 -1.07 6.59 0.40
CA HIS A 64 0.19 6.60 -0.34
C HIS A 64 1.32 7.23 0.47
N GLY A 65 1.05 8.29 1.25
CA GLY A 65 2.00 8.88 2.18
C GLY A 65 2.51 7.87 3.22
N ALA A 66 1.61 7.05 3.77
CA ALA A 66 1.98 5.99 4.70
C ALA A 66 2.85 4.89 4.03
N LEU A 67 2.52 4.51 2.79
CA LEU A 67 3.33 3.57 2.00
C LEU A 67 4.73 4.14 1.69
N LYS A 68 4.82 5.41 1.30
CA LYS A 68 6.10 6.09 1.06
C LYS A 68 6.98 6.08 2.30
N ARG A 69 6.41 6.34 3.49
CA ARG A 69 7.15 6.26 4.75
C ARG A 69 7.70 4.85 5.00
N LEU A 70 6.91 3.81 4.73
CA LEU A 70 7.38 2.42 4.83
C LEU A 70 8.52 2.16 3.84
N ALA A 71 8.38 2.58 2.59
CA ALA A 71 9.40 2.39 1.55
C ALA A 71 10.74 3.04 1.92
N VAL A 72 10.73 4.24 2.52
CA VAL A 72 11.96 4.90 3.02
C VAL A 72 12.64 4.07 4.10
N LYS A 73 11.87 3.53 5.06
CA LYS A 73 12.42 2.65 6.11
C LYS A 73 12.99 1.37 5.53
N LEU A 74 12.25 0.71 4.64
CA LEU A 74 12.67 -0.52 4.00
C LEU A 74 13.95 -0.29 3.17
N SER A 75 14.00 0.77 2.37
CA SER A 75 15.18 1.15 1.60
C SER A 75 16.40 1.32 2.51
N LYS A 76 16.26 2.01 3.63
CA LYS A 76 17.36 2.15 4.61
C LYS A 76 17.81 0.79 5.14
N ILE A 77 16.89 -0.06 5.59
CA ILE A 77 17.22 -1.40 6.10
C ILE A 77 17.95 -2.23 5.04
N CYS A 78 17.45 -2.25 3.81
CA CYS A 78 18.10 -2.95 2.70
C CYS A 78 19.50 -2.39 2.42
N ASN A 79 19.69 -1.07 2.52
CA ASN A 79 21.00 -0.44 2.30
C ASN A 79 22.00 -0.80 3.40
N ASP A 80 21.54 -0.85 4.66
CA ASP A 80 22.38 -1.32 5.77
C ASP A 80 22.80 -2.77 5.54
N LEU A 81 21.86 -3.67 5.19
CA LEU A 81 22.17 -5.06 4.91
C LEU A 81 23.20 -5.19 3.78
N ARG A 82 23.04 -4.44 2.69
CA ARG A 82 23.99 -4.41 1.57
C ARG A 82 25.37 -3.90 1.99
N LEU A 83 25.43 -2.88 2.85
CA LEU A 83 26.69 -2.31 3.29
C LEU A 83 27.42 -3.25 4.26
N LEU A 84 26.71 -3.81 5.23
CA LEU A 84 27.25 -4.74 6.23
C LEU A 84 27.68 -6.07 5.61
N SER A 85 27.03 -6.51 4.53
CA SER A 85 27.43 -7.70 3.77
C SER A 85 28.48 -7.42 2.68
N SER A 86 29.03 -6.21 2.58
CA SER A 86 30.04 -5.89 1.57
C SER A 86 31.34 -6.64 1.84
N GLY A 87 31.96 -7.23 0.83
CA GLY A 87 33.10 -8.12 1.04
C GLY A 87 33.54 -8.85 -0.23
N PRO A 88 34.35 -9.91 -0.12
CA PRO A 88 34.72 -10.60 1.12
C PRO A 88 35.97 -10.04 1.84
N ARG A 89 36.80 -9.24 1.17
CA ARG A 89 38.09 -8.75 1.74
C ARG A 89 38.28 -7.24 1.76
N ALA A 90 37.48 -6.51 0.98
CA ALA A 90 37.58 -5.05 0.82
C ALA A 90 36.27 -4.33 1.16
N GLY A 91 35.46 -4.93 2.04
CA GLY A 91 34.22 -4.34 2.58
C GLY A 91 34.15 -4.60 4.08
N LEU A 92 32.97 -4.40 4.69
CA LEU A 92 32.77 -4.61 6.13
C LEU A 92 32.73 -6.08 6.53
N ASN A 93 32.07 -6.91 5.72
CA ASN A 93 31.93 -8.37 5.90
C ASN A 93 31.46 -8.78 7.31
N GLU A 94 30.51 -8.01 7.87
CA GLU A 94 29.93 -8.25 9.20
C GLU A 94 28.75 -9.24 9.14
N LEU A 95 28.08 -9.33 7.98
CA LEU A 95 26.95 -10.23 7.74
C LEU A 95 27.17 -11.08 6.49
N ASN A 96 26.69 -12.32 6.52
CA ASN A 96 26.63 -13.20 5.36
C ASN A 96 25.17 -13.37 4.93
N LEU A 97 24.85 -12.90 3.72
CA LEU A 97 23.52 -13.07 3.13
C LEU A 97 23.44 -14.38 2.34
N PRO A 98 22.24 -15.00 2.21
CA PRO A 98 22.07 -16.20 1.40
C PRO A 98 22.44 -15.98 -0.07
N GLU A 99 23.09 -16.97 -0.67
CA GLU A 99 23.43 -16.96 -2.09
C GLU A 99 22.20 -17.30 -2.95
N MET A 100 21.49 -16.28 -3.43
CA MET A 100 20.25 -16.48 -4.20
C MET A 100 20.49 -16.74 -5.69
N GLN A 101 21.70 -16.47 -6.19
CA GLN A 101 22.06 -16.62 -7.60
C GLN A 101 23.51 -17.09 -7.71
N ALA A 102 23.80 -17.86 -8.75
CA ALA A 102 25.16 -18.31 -9.03
C ALA A 102 26.07 -17.11 -9.32
N GLY A 103 27.14 -16.99 -8.55
CA GLY A 103 28.23 -16.06 -8.83
C GLY A 103 29.05 -16.52 -10.05
N SER A 104 30.03 -15.69 -10.43
CA SER A 104 31.01 -16.13 -11.44
C SER A 104 31.91 -17.21 -10.85
N SER A 105 32.08 -18.32 -11.56
CA SER A 105 32.92 -19.45 -11.12
C SER A 105 34.39 -19.07 -10.88
N ILE A 106 34.87 -17.99 -11.52
CA ILE A 106 36.23 -17.45 -11.31
C ILE A 106 36.36 -16.55 -10.07
N MET A 107 35.24 -16.13 -9.46
CA MET A 107 35.19 -15.27 -8.27
C MET A 107 34.59 -16.04 -7.09
N PRO A 108 35.31 -17.03 -6.52
CA PRO A 108 34.82 -17.81 -5.39
C PRO A 108 34.53 -16.89 -4.19
N ALA A 109 33.47 -17.21 -3.44
CA ALA A 109 32.97 -16.46 -2.29
C ALA A 109 32.44 -15.03 -2.57
N LYS A 110 32.36 -14.60 -3.84
CA LYS A 110 31.67 -13.36 -4.19
C LYS A 110 30.16 -13.61 -4.25
N VAL A 111 29.42 -12.98 -3.35
CA VAL A 111 27.96 -13.03 -3.29
C VAL A 111 27.40 -11.63 -3.47
N ASN A 112 26.51 -11.44 -4.44
CA ASN A 112 25.84 -10.16 -4.64
C ASN A 112 24.55 -10.12 -3.78
N PRO A 113 24.24 -9.00 -3.11
CA PRO A 113 23.01 -8.86 -2.34
C PRO A 113 21.84 -8.45 -3.25
N VAL A 114 21.45 -9.39 -4.13
CA VAL A 114 20.37 -9.26 -5.14
C VAL A 114 18.99 -9.54 -4.58
#